data_AF-A0A963LZ88-F1
#
_entry.id   AF-A0A963LZ88-F1
#
_cell.length_a   1.000
_cell.length_b   1.000
_cell.length_c   1.000
_cell.angle_alpha   90.00
_cell.angle_beta   90.00
_cell.angle_gamma   90.00
#
_symmetry.space_group_name_H-M   'P 1'
#
loop_
_entity.id
_entity.type
_entity.pdbx_description
1 polymer ?
#
loop_
_entity_poly.entity_id
_entity_poly.type
_entity_poly.pdbx_seq_one_letter_code
_entity_poly.pdbx_strand_id
1 'polypeptide(L)'
;GFDLIVGDLAFISQTLVLPAAVPLLKPGGFVLMLVKPQFELQPGQVGKGGIVTDHSLYAVVEQRVRAAHQALGLCVVDYFSSSIQGGDGNQEFFIHSTRAQE
;
A
#
# COMPACT_ATOMS: atom_id res chain seq x y z
N GLY A 1 5.41 17.80 11.34
CA GLY A 1 4.71 16.62 10.80
C GLY A 1 4.90 15.44 11.75
N PHE A 2 4.21 14.35 11.48
CA PHE A 2 4.29 13.10 12.25
C PHE A 2 5.58 12.33 11.96
N ASP A 3 6.07 11.57 12.94
CA ASP A 3 7.20 10.65 12.82
C ASP A 3 6.87 9.42 11.98
N LEU A 4 5.65 8.91 12.12
CA LEU A 4 5.16 7.70 11.49
C LEU A 4 3.71 7.89 11.08
N ILE A 5 3.38 7.51 9.85
CA ILE A 5 2.02 7.31 9.38
C ILE A 5 1.83 5.81 9.15
N VAL A 6 0.81 5.24 9.78
CA VAL A 6 0.37 3.87 9.51
C VAL A 6 -1.00 3.90 8.85
N GLY A 7 -1.28 2.93 7.98
CA GLY A 7 -2.60 2.83 7.36
C GLY A 7 -3.00 1.39 7.10
N ASP A 8 -4.19 1.05 7.59
CA ASP A 8 -4.94 -0.15 7.24
C ASP A 8 -6.28 0.31 6.67
N LEU A 9 -6.40 0.28 5.34
CA LEU A 9 -7.52 0.87 4.61
C LEU A 9 -8.32 -0.22 3.90
N ALA A 10 -9.64 -0.08 3.92
CA ALA A 10 -10.55 -0.97 3.21
C ALA A 10 -11.40 -0.19 2.20
N PHE A 11 -11.78 -0.83 1.09
CA PHE A 11 -12.64 -0.27 0.03
C PHE A 11 -12.09 0.98 -0.70
N ILE A 12 -10.81 1.28 -0.51
CA ILE A 12 -10.12 2.39 -1.17
C ILE A 12 -8.69 1.97 -1.50
N SER A 13 -8.21 2.38 -2.69
CA SER A 13 -6.78 2.26 -3.00
C SER A 13 -6.01 3.26 -2.14
N GLN A 14 -4.92 2.81 -1.52
CA GLN A 14 -4.08 3.71 -0.73
C GLN A 14 -3.50 4.84 -1.59
N THR A 15 -3.36 4.63 -2.90
CA THR A 15 -2.85 5.63 -3.85
C THR A 15 -3.70 6.91 -3.89
N LEU A 16 -4.98 6.81 -3.54
CA LEU A 16 -5.88 7.97 -3.44
C LEU A 16 -5.77 8.70 -2.10
N VAL A 17 -5.26 8.03 -1.06
CA VAL A 17 -5.13 8.58 0.30
C VAL A 17 -3.76 9.20 0.52
N LEU A 18 -2.70 8.61 -0.06
CA LEU A 18 -1.32 9.07 0.10
C LEU A 18 -1.12 10.57 -0.19
N PRO A 19 -1.71 11.19 -1.23
CA PRO A 19 -1.51 12.62 -1.49
C PRO A 19 -1.97 13.53 -0.35
N ALA A 20 -2.97 13.11 0.43
CA ALA A 20 -3.44 13.85 1.61
C ALA A 20 -2.61 13.53 2.86
N ALA A 21 -2.10 12.30 2.98
CA ALA A 21 -1.35 11.85 4.15
C ALA A 21 0.13 12.30 4.15
N VAL A 22 0.82 12.20 3.01
CA VAL A 22 2.27 12.48 2.89
C VAL A 22 2.67 13.91 3.31
N PRO A 23 1.88 14.97 3.02
CA PRO A 23 2.18 16.32 3.52
C PRO A 23 2.24 16.43 5.05
N LEU A 24 1.53 15.55 5.78
CA LEU A 24 1.51 15.55 7.24
C LEU A 24 2.75 14.89 7.85
N LEU A 25 3.51 14.13 7.08
CA LEU A 25 4.75 13.49 7.51
C LEU A 25 5.84 14.55 7.75
N LYS A 26 6.81 14.30 8.62
CA LYS A 26 8.01 15.16 8.75
C LYS A 26 9.17 14.65 7.86
N PRO A 27 10.20 15.45 7.55
CA PRO A 27 11.40 14.95 6.88
C PRO A 27 12.05 13.85 7.73
N GLY A 28 12.49 12.76 7.11
CA GLY A 28 12.97 11.56 7.83
C GLY A 28 11.89 10.72 8.50
N GLY A 29 10.60 11.07 8.37
CA GLY A 29 9.50 10.27 8.87
C GLY A 29 9.24 9.02 8.01
N PHE A 30 8.48 8.08 8.57
CA PHE A 30 8.17 6.80 7.94
C PHE A 30 6.68 6.65 7.59
N VAL A 31 6.41 5.84 6.59
CA VAL A 31 5.07 5.39 6.20
C VAL A 31 5.08 3.87 6.18
N LEU A 32 4.14 3.24 6.88
CA LEU A 32 3.89 1.81 6.84
C LEU A 32 2.42 1.57 6.49
N MET A 33 2.16 1.14 5.25
CA MET A 33 0.79 0.89 4.78
C MET A 33 0.58 -0.60 4.53
N LEU A 34 -0.58 -1.09 4.95
CA LEU A 34 -1.07 -2.41 4.57
C LEU A 34 -1.74 -2.31 3.18
N VAL A 35 -1.12 -2.96 2.22
CA VAL A 35 -1.55 -3.10 0.83
C VAL A 35 -2.48 -4.31 0.73
N LYS A 36 -3.73 -4.03 0.37
CA LYS A 36 -4.79 -5.03 0.18
C LYS A 36 -5.10 -5.17 -1.30
N PRO A 37 -4.55 -6.18 -2.02
CA PRO A 37 -4.70 -6.31 -3.47
C PRO A 37 -6.14 -6.18 -3.97
N GLN A 38 -7.12 -6.68 -3.21
CA GLN A 38 -8.55 -6.63 -3.55
C GLN A 38 -9.14 -5.21 -3.58
N PHE A 39 -8.53 -4.23 -2.91
CA PHE A 39 -8.93 -2.82 -2.96
C PHE A 39 -8.04 -1.98 -3.88
N GLU A 40 -6.97 -2.58 -4.37
CA GLU A 40 -6.06 -1.99 -5.32
C GLU A 40 -6.48 -2.37 -6.78
N LEU A 41 -6.92 -3.59 -7.01
CA LEU A 41 -7.28 -4.07 -8.34
C LEU A 41 -8.63 -3.53 -8.84
N GLN A 42 -8.84 -3.57 -10.16
CA GLN A 42 -10.07 -3.11 -10.81
C GLN A 42 -11.16 -4.20 -10.81
N PRO A 43 -12.45 -3.81 -10.98
CA PRO A 43 -13.52 -4.78 -11.23
C PRO A 43 -13.16 -5.72 -12.39
N GLY A 44 -13.28 -7.03 -12.18
CA GLY A 44 -12.89 -8.07 -13.15
C GLY A 44 -11.50 -8.68 -12.92
N GLN A 45 -10.65 -8.03 -12.12
CA GLN A 45 -9.36 -8.59 -11.66
C GLN A 45 -9.47 -9.27 -10.28
N VAL A 46 -10.62 -9.12 -9.63
CA VAL A 46 -10.92 -9.71 -8.33
C VAL A 46 -11.99 -10.79 -8.53
N GLY A 47 -11.73 -11.98 -8.00
CA GLY A 47 -12.59 -13.14 -8.13
C GLY A 47 -13.87 -13.05 -7.29
N LYS A 48 -14.68 -14.12 -7.36
CA LYS A 48 -15.91 -14.23 -6.57
C LYS A 48 -15.62 -14.08 -5.08
N GLY A 49 -16.43 -13.29 -4.38
CA GLY A 49 -16.26 -13.04 -2.95
C GLY A 49 -15.20 -12.01 -2.59
N GLY A 50 -14.63 -11.29 -3.57
CA GLY A 50 -13.61 -10.27 -3.31
C GLY A 50 -12.20 -10.83 -3.15
N ILE A 51 -11.97 -12.09 -3.53
CA ILE A 51 -10.68 -12.78 -3.35
C ILE A 51 -9.84 -12.65 -4.61
N VAL A 52 -8.58 -12.27 -4.45
CA VAL A 52 -7.61 -12.23 -5.53
C VAL A 52 -7.01 -13.62 -5.71
N THR A 53 -7.50 -14.35 -6.69
CA THR A 53 -7.07 -15.73 -7.00
C THR A 53 -5.95 -15.80 -8.03
N ASP A 54 -5.79 -14.76 -8.86
CA ASP A 54 -4.67 -14.65 -9.79
C ASP A 54 -3.50 -13.91 -9.11
N HIS A 55 -2.57 -14.69 -8.56
CA HIS A 55 -1.43 -14.15 -7.83
C HIS A 55 -0.42 -13.41 -8.73
N SER A 56 -0.50 -13.56 -10.06
CA SER A 56 0.34 -12.76 -10.97
C SER A 56 0.05 -11.25 -10.85
N LEU A 57 -1.17 -10.91 -10.40
CA LEU A 57 -1.60 -9.54 -10.18
C LEU A 57 -0.95 -8.89 -8.95
N TYR A 58 -0.34 -9.66 -8.05
CA TYR A 58 0.38 -9.08 -6.89
C TYR A 58 1.56 -8.23 -7.34
N ALA A 59 2.31 -8.67 -8.36
CA ALA A 59 3.42 -7.89 -8.91
C ALA A 59 2.93 -6.57 -9.54
N VAL A 60 1.75 -6.59 -10.17
CA VAL A 60 1.11 -5.39 -10.74
C VAL A 60 0.72 -4.40 -9.63
N VAL A 61 0.14 -4.91 -8.54
CA VAL A 61 -0.20 -4.09 -7.37
C VAL A 61 1.06 -3.50 -6.75
N GLU A 62 2.08 -4.32 -6.49
CA GLU A 62 3.36 -3.88 -5.92
C GLU A 62 4.00 -2.76 -6.76
N GLN A 63 4.13 -2.97 -8.07
CA GLN A 63 4.71 -1.97 -8.97
C GLN A 63 3.96 -0.65 -8.89
N ARG A 64 2.62 -0.70 -8.88
CA ARG A 64 1.78 0.50 -8.85
C ARG A 64 1.88 1.25 -7.51
N VAL A 65 1.85 0.54 -6.39
CA VAL A 65 1.95 1.20 -5.06
C VAL A 65 3.35 1.77 -4.82
N ARG A 66 4.41 1.10 -5.30
CA ARG A 66 5.78 1.65 -5.28
C ARG A 66 5.88 2.93 -6.09
N ALA A 67 5.33 2.93 -7.31
CA ALA A 67 5.32 4.11 -8.17
C ALA A 67 4.55 5.28 -7.53
N ALA A 68 3.41 5.02 -6.88
CA ALA A 68 2.65 6.05 -6.17
C ALA A 68 3.43 6.67 -5.00
N HIS A 69 4.16 5.87 -4.23
CA HIS A 69 5.03 6.38 -3.16
C HIS A 69 6.17 7.24 -3.72
N GLN A 70 6.84 6.76 -4.77
CA GLN A 70 7.94 7.49 -5.44
C GLN A 70 7.48 8.81 -6.04
N ALA A 71 6.30 8.84 -6.67
CA ALA A 71 5.70 10.06 -7.22
C ALA A 71 5.43 11.14 -6.17
N LEU A 72 5.31 10.76 -4.90
CA LEU A 72 5.12 11.65 -3.76
C LEU A 72 6.43 11.97 -3.01
N GLY A 73 7.58 11.62 -3.59
CA GLY A 73 8.90 11.89 -3.02
C GLY A 73 9.28 10.97 -1.85
N LEU A 74 8.58 9.84 -1.69
CA LEU A 74 8.95 8.82 -0.71
C LEU A 74 9.94 7.82 -1.32
N CYS A 75 10.93 7.44 -0.53
CA CYS A 75 11.83 6.32 -0.83
C CYS A 75 11.23 5.04 -0.26
N VAL A 76 10.92 4.06 -1.11
CA VAL A 76 10.43 2.75 -0.66
C VAL A 76 11.61 1.95 -0.10
N VAL A 77 11.52 1.61 1.19
CA VAL A 77 12.54 0.85 1.91
C VAL A 77 12.31 -0.64 1.73
N ASP A 78 11.07 -1.10 1.85
CA ASP A 78 10.73 -2.52 1.74
C ASP A 78 9.29 -2.77 1.29
N TYR A 79 9.03 -3.95 0.76
CA TYR A 79 7.70 -4.49 0.47
C TYR A 79 7.69 -5.98 0.79
N PHE A 80 6.82 -6.40 1.72
CA PHE A 80 6.85 -7.76 2.25
C PHE A 80 5.45 -8.26 2.57
N SER A 81 5.26 -9.59 2.60
CA SER A 81 3.96 -10.19 2.92
C SER A 81 3.57 -9.95 4.37
N SER A 82 2.29 -9.66 4.62
CA SER A 82 1.71 -9.75 5.95
C SER A 82 1.81 -11.18 6.48
N SER A 83 2.06 -11.34 7.78
CA SER A 83 2.12 -12.64 8.46
C SER A 83 0.74 -13.30 8.61
N ILE A 84 -0.32 -12.52 8.44
CA ILE A 84 -1.71 -12.99 8.45
C ILE A 84 -2.40 -12.59 7.15
N GLN A 85 -3.38 -13.42 6.74
CA GLN A 85 -4.31 -13.07 5.68
C GLN A 85 -5.41 -12.14 6.21
N GLY A 86 -6.02 -11.38 5.30
CA GLY A 86 -7.24 -10.63 5.60
C GLY A 86 -8.35 -11.56 6.08
N GLY A 87 -9.34 -11.03 6.80
CA GLY A 87 -10.46 -11.84 7.32
C GLY A 87 -11.32 -12.50 6.23
N ASP A 88 -11.21 -12.02 4.99
CA ASP A 88 -11.81 -12.60 3.79
C ASP A 88 -10.96 -13.71 3.15
N GLY A 89 -9.69 -13.88 3.57
CA GLY A 89 -8.73 -14.84 3.04
C GLY A 89 -7.77 -14.26 2.00
N ASN A 90 -7.80 -12.96 1.72
CA ASN A 90 -6.83 -12.34 0.82
C ASN A 90 -5.42 -12.32 1.43
N GLN A 91 -4.40 -12.61 0.62
CA GLN A 91 -3.03 -12.28 0.96
C GLN A 91 -2.83 -10.76 0.92
N GLU A 92 -2.29 -10.21 2.00
CA GLU A 92 -1.99 -8.79 2.13
C GLU A 92 -0.48 -8.57 2.26
N PHE A 93 -0.03 -7.35 2.02
CA PHE A 93 1.39 -6.99 2.01
C PHE A 93 1.61 -5.66 2.72
N PHE A 94 2.79 -5.44 3.27
CA PHE A 94 3.20 -4.13 3.76
C PHE A 94 4.07 -3.43 2.73
N ILE A 95 3.91 -2.12 2.62
CA ILE A 95 4.88 -1.23 2.01
C ILE A 95 5.44 -0.29 3.08
N HIS A 96 6.76 -0.29 3.22
CA HIS A 96 7.50 0.58 4.12
C HIS A 96 8.26 1.61 3.29
N SER A 97 8.09 2.89 3.60
CA SER A 97 8.81 3.98 2.93
C SER A 97 9.19 5.09 3.88
N THR A 98 10.13 5.92 3.47
CA THR A 98 10.63 7.06 4.23
C THR A 98 10.64 8.32 3.38
N ARG A 99 10.39 9.48 4.00
CA ARG A 99 10.62 10.76 3.35
C ARG A 99 12.06 11.19 3.57
N ALA A 100 12.74 11.61 2.50
CA ALA A 100 14.11 12.11 2.61
C ALA A 100 14.23 13.20 3.69
N GLN A 101 15.39 13.21 4.36
CA GLN A 101 15.79 14.33 5.20
C GLN A 101 16.35 15.42 4.26
N GLU A 102 15.95 16.67 4.48
CA GLU A 102 16.61 17.83 3.87
C GLU A 102 17.96 18.09 4.55
#